data_AF-A0A5B0EG58-F1
#
_entry.id   AF-A0A5B0EG58-F1
#
_cell.length_a   1.000
_cell.length_b   1.000
_cell.length_c   1.000
_cell.angle_alpha   90.00
_cell.angle_beta   90.00
_cell.angle_gamma   90.00
#
_symmetry.space_group_name_H-M   'P 1'
#
loop_
_entity.id
_entity.type
_entity.pdbx_description
1 polymer ?
#
loop_
_entity_poly.entity_id
_entity_poly.type
_entity_poly.pdbx_seq_one_letter_code
_entity_poly.pdbx_strand_id
1 'polypeptide(L)'
;MDAVDGIIFAKIGTELSPDATVTVSVAQEAKSWAGIGTEAGPPAGYFSVTYMSCPAAEHANGDWWVGGFTLRNQTSGCLPLDVQVHGEESVRHPVISFWDKDCT
;
A
#
# COMPACT_ATOMS: atom_id res chain seq x y z
N MET A 1 11.85 -15.76 3.84
CA MET A 1 11.64 -14.37 4.27
C MET A 1 11.74 -14.36 5.77
N ASP A 2 12.73 -13.65 6.31
CA ASP A 2 12.95 -13.63 7.75
C ASP A 2 12.00 -12.61 8.37
N ALA A 3 11.02 -13.10 9.11
CA ALA A 3 10.15 -12.25 9.90
C ALA A 3 10.99 -11.64 11.02
N VAL A 4 11.13 -10.32 11.03
CA VAL A 4 11.66 -9.61 12.20
C VAL A 4 10.46 -9.33 13.10
N ASP A 5 10.46 -9.88 14.32
CA ASP A 5 9.38 -9.73 15.31
C ASP A 5 7.98 -10.13 14.79
N GLY A 6 7.92 -11.13 13.90
CA GLY A 6 6.64 -11.62 13.34
C GLY A 6 6.04 -10.70 12.26
N ILE A 7 6.83 -9.77 11.71
CA ILE A 7 6.45 -8.87 10.62
C ILE A 7 7.09 -9.34 9.31
N ILE A 8 6.27 -9.59 8.28
CA ILE A 8 6.72 -9.82 6.91
C ILE A 8 6.56 -8.55 6.10
N PHE A 9 7.57 -8.24 5.29
CA PHE A 9 7.56 -7.12 4.37
C PHE A 9 7.36 -7.59 2.92
N ALA A 10 6.33 -7.08 2.26
CA ALA A 10 6.00 -7.42 0.89
C ALA A 10 5.94 -6.17 0.01
N LYS A 11 6.72 -6.14 -1.07
CA LYS A 11 6.77 -5.04 -2.04
C LYS A 11 5.75 -5.30 -3.14
N ILE A 12 4.72 -4.47 -3.24
CA ILE A 12 3.72 -4.54 -4.32
C ILE A 12 3.58 -3.13 -4.90
N GLY A 13 3.95 -2.99 -6.17
CA GLY A 13 3.93 -1.71 -6.87
C GLY A 13 2.61 -1.47 -7.59
N THR A 14 2.26 -0.20 -7.75
CA THR A 14 1.29 0.29 -8.73
C THR A 14 1.82 1.61 -9.25
N GLU A 15 1.56 1.94 -10.51
CA GLU A 15 1.94 3.22 -11.10
C GLU A 15 0.86 4.26 -10.79
N LEU A 16 1.27 5.50 -10.48
CA LEU A 16 0.40 6.67 -10.50
C LEU A 16 0.54 7.38 -11.82
N SER A 17 -0.56 7.98 -12.28
CA SER A 17 -0.44 9.03 -13.29
C SER A 17 0.44 10.17 -12.75
N PRO A 18 1.22 10.84 -13.63
CA PRO A 18 1.96 12.04 -13.26
C PRO A 18 1.07 13.06 -12.56
N ASP A 19 1.66 13.86 -11.67
CA ASP A 19 0.99 14.89 -10.87
C ASP A 19 -0.13 14.38 -9.93
N ALA A 20 -0.41 13.07 -9.90
CA ALA A 20 -1.43 12.52 -9.03
C ALA A 20 -0.99 12.53 -7.57
N THR A 21 -1.93 12.86 -6.69
CA THR A 21 -1.82 12.66 -5.25
C THR A 21 -2.81 11.58 -4.83
N VAL A 22 -2.35 10.55 -4.14
CA VAL A 22 -3.17 9.41 -3.77
C VAL A 22 -2.97 9.06 -2.30
N THR A 23 -4.08 8.91 -1.57
CA THR A 23 -4.07 8.38 -0.21
C THR A 23 -4.47 6.92 -0.24
N VAL A 24 -3.58 6.06 0.26
CA VAL A 24 -3.82 4.62 0.43
C VAL A 24 -4.04 4.35 1.91
N SER A 25 -5.13 3.65 2.23
CA SER A 25 -5.42 3.23 3.60
C SER A 25 -5.67 1.74 3.67
N VAL A 26 -5.22 1.12 4.77
CA VAL A 26 -5.61 -0.24 5.13
C VAL A 26 -7.07 -0.21 5.60
N ALA A 27 -7.93 -1.04 5.00
CA ALA A 27 -9.33 -1.11 5.39
C ALA A 27 -9.47 -1.58 6.86
N GLN A 28 -10.56 -1.18 7.51
CA GLN A 28 -10.71 -1.28 8.96
C GLN A 28 -10.51 -2.71 9.50
N GLU A 29 -11.00 -3.71 8.78
CA GLU A 29 -10.90 -5.14 9.08
C GLU A 29 -9.46 -5.67 9.05
N ALA A 30 -8.57 -5.03 8.28
CA ALA A 30 -7.19 -5.46 8.10
C ALA A 30 -6.19 -4.72 9.02
N LYS A 31 -6.58 -3.61 9.65
CA LYS A 31 -5.67 -2.81 10.52
C LYS A 31 -5.13 -3.59 11.73
N SER A 32 -5.76 -4.68 12.14
CA SER A 32 -5.23 -5.52 13.23
C SER A 32 -3.92 -6.25 12.83
N TRP A 33 -3.76 -6.59 11.56
CA TRP A 33 -2.65 -7.42 11.08
C TRP A 33 -1.82 -6.79 9.95
N ALA A 34 -2.32 -5.79 9.24
CA ALA A 34 -1.59 -5.10 8.17
C ALA A 34 -1.15 -3.69 8.55
N GLY A 35 -0.10 -3.22 7.89
CA GLY A 35 0.31 -1.83 7.82
C GLY A 35 1.00 -1.52 6.49
N ILE A 36 1.19 -0.24 6.21
CA ILE A 36 1.93 0.29 5.07
C ILE A 36 3.32 0.66 5.59
N GLY A 37 4.33 -0.04 5.11
CA GLY A 37 5.73 0.28 5.38
C GLY A 37 6.13 1.55 4.64
N THR A 38 6.97 2.36 5.28
CA THR A 38 7.73 3.43 4.62
C THR A 38 9.15 3.40 5.16
N GLU A 39 10.12 3.93 4.42
CA GLU A 39 11.54 3.87 4.80
C GLU A 39 11.84 4.53 6.15
N ALA A 40 11.05 5.54 6.54
CA ALA A 40 11.19 6.28 7.80
C ALA A 40 10.09 5.95 8.82
N GLY A 41 9.30 4.90 8.60
CA GLY A 41 8.12 4.56 9.40
C GLY A 41 8.40 3.64 10.60
N PRO A 42 7.41 3.45 11.50
CA PRO A 42 7.51 2.45 12.55
C PRO A 42 7.54 1.03 11.94
N PRO A 43 8.15 0.03 12.61
CA PRO A 43 8.20 -1.35 12.10
C PRO A 43 6.83 -1.95 11.77
N ALA A 44 5.79 -1.57 12.53
CA ALA A 44 4.42 -2.01 12.31
C ALA A 44 3.75 -1.37 11.08
N GLY A 45 4.34 -0.33 10.48
CA GLY A 45 3.77 0.45 9.38
C GLY A 45 2.67 1.42 9.82
N TYR A 46 2.26 2.28 8.89
CA TYR A 46 1.12 3.20 9.04
C TYR A 46 -0.17 2.54 8.54
N PHE A 47 -1.33 3.05 8.96
CA PHE A 47 -2.62 2.61 8.41
C PHE A 47 -3.07 3.44 7.21
N SER A 48 -2.49 4.62 7.00
CA SER A 48 -2.80 5.49 5.88
C SER A 48 -1.54 6.25 5.49
N VAL A 49 -1.26 6.31 4.19
CA VAL A 49 -0.12 7.03 3.63
C VAL A 49 -0.58 7.76 2.38
N THR A 50 -0.20 9.04 2.26
CA THR A 50 -0.42 9.83 1.07
C THR A 50 0.87 9.89 0.25
N TYR A 51 0.73 9.60 -1.03
CA TYR A 51 1.79 9.60 -2.02
C TYR A 51 1.50 10.68 -3.06
N MET A 52 2.56 11.31 -3.54
CA MET A 52 2.51 12.29 -4.60
C MET A 52 3.44 11.81 -5.70
N SER A 53 2.93 11.62 -6.92
CA SER A 53 3.77 11.30 -8.06
C SER A 53 4.59 12.51 -8.47
N CYS A 54 5.74 12.26 -9.10
CA CYS A 54 6.55 13.32 -9.67
C CYS A 54 5.76 14.11 -10.73
N PRO A 55 6.12 15.39 -10.95
CA PRO A 55 5.46 16.19 -11.97
C PRO A 55 5.64 15.59 -13.37
N ALA A 56 4.63 15.73 -14.24
CA ALA A 56 4.72 15.24 -15.63
C ALA A 56 5.91 15.81 -16.40
N ALA A 57 6.36 17.02 -16.05
CA ALA A 57 7.51 17.67 -16.67
C ALA A 57 8.84 16.93 -16.44
N GLU A 58 8.94 16.20 -15.34
CA GLU A 58 10.14 15.43 -14.97
C GLU A 58 9.98 13.94 -15.31
N HIS A 59 8.77 13.41 -15.11
CA HIS A 59 8.45 11.99 -15.30
C HIS A 59 7.10 11.84 -16.02
N ALA A 60 7.12 11.89 -17.35
CA ALA A 60 5.91 11.91 -18.18
C ALA A 60 5.01 10.66 -18.07
N ASN A 61 5.57 9.53 -17.65
CA ASN A 61 4.82 8.28 -17.49
C ASN A 61 4.27 8.10 -16.07
N GLY A 62 4.72 8.93 -15.12
CA GLY A 62 4.45 8.78 -13.71
C GLY A 62 5.36 7.71 -13.10
N ASP A 63 5.81 7.96 -11.87
CA ASP A 63 6.58 7.00 -11.10
C ASP A 63 5.86 6.79 -9.76
N TRP A 64 5.77 5.53 -9.32
CA TRP A 64 5.43 5.22 -7.94
C TRP A 64 5.99 3.88 -7.47
N TRP A 65 6.49 3.90 -6.23
CA TRP A 65 6.80 2.73 -5.44
C TRP A 65 6.05 2.79 -4.10
N VAL A 66 5.15 1.83 -3.83
CA VAL A 66 4.58 1.67 -2.49
C VAL A 66 5.69 1.14 -1.59
N GLY A 67 5.85 1.78 -0.43
CA GLY A 67 6.85 1.48 0.60
C GLY A 67 6.80 0.06 1.20
N GLY A 68 6.09 -0.88 0.57
CA GLY A 68 5.81 -2.23 1.01
C GLY A 68 4.70 -2.30 2.05
N PHE A 69 4.22 -3.51 2.32
CA PHE A 69 3.23 -3.81 3.35
C PHE A 69 3.86 -4.64 4.45
N THR A 70 3.49 -4.33 5.69
CA THR A 70 3.89 -5.06 6.88
C THR A 70 2.75 -5.99 7.29
N LEU A 71 3.04 -7.29 7.43
CA LEU A 71 2.08 -8.31 7.84
C LEU A 71 2.47 -8.86 9.21
N ARG A 72 1.65 -8.59 10.24
CA ARG A 72 1.84 -9.04 11.62
C ARG A 72 1.17 -10.38 11.86
N ASN A 73 1.91 -11.34 12.43
CA ASN A 73 1.38 -12.64 12.86
C ASN A 73 0.69 -13.44 11.74
N GLN A 74 0.94 -13.09 10.48
CA GLN A 74 0.44 -13.81 9.33
C GLN A 74 1.43 -13.74 8.18
N THR A 75 1.49 -14.83 7.43
CA THR A 75 2.37 -14.95 6.27
C THR A 75 1.63 -14.78 4.96
N SER A 76 0.30 -14.84 4.93
CA SER A 76 -0.55 -14.69 3.74
C SER A 76 -1.89 -14.04 4.10
N GLY A 77 -2.58 -13.48 3.11
CA GLY A 77 -3.88 -12.85 3.33
C GLY A 77 -4.36 -12.03 2.14
N CYS A 78 -5.64 -11.69 2.18
CA CYS A 78 -6.26 -10.72 1.29
C CYS A 78 -6.29 -9.39 2.03
N LEU A 79 -5.51 -8.42 1.56
CA LEU A 79 -5.44 -7.10 2.15
C LEU A 79 -6.37 -6.14 1.39
N PRO A 80 -7.57 -5.87 1.92
CA PRO A 80 -8.42 -4.82 1.42
C PRO A 80 -7.79 -3.45 1.72
N LEU A 81 -7.83 -2.58 0.72
CA LEU A 81 -7.37 -1.20 0.80
C LEU A 81 -8.48 -0.24 0.40
N ASP A 82 -8.41 0.97 0.92
CA ASP A 82 -9.16 2.13 0.43
C ASP A 82 -8.17 3.08 -0.25
N VAL A 83 -8.37 3.34 -1.54
CA VAL A 83 -7.50 4.19 -2.34
C VAL A 83 -8.29 5.39 -2.84
N GLN A 84 -7.93 6.56 -2.34
CA GLN A 84 -8.51 7.85 -2.74
C GLN A 84 -7.52 8.61 -3.60
N VAL A 85 -7.87 8.85 -4.87
CA VAL A 85 -7.12 9.76 -5.74
C VAL A 85 -7.64 11.17 -5.53
N HIS A 86 -6.76 12.12 -5.25
CA HIS A 86 -7.16 13.51 -5.06
C HIS A 86 -7.78 14.07 -6.35
N GLY A 87 -8.98 14.63 -6.24
CA GLY A 87 -9.75 15.12 -7.38
C GLY A 87 -10.71 14.10 -8.00
N GLU A 88 -10.65 12.82 -7.61
CA GLU A 88 -11.67 11.82 -7.97
C GLU A 88 -12.75 11.75 -6.87
N GLU A 89 -14.02 11.63 -7.25
CA GLU A 89 -15.11 11.49 -6.27
C GLU A 89 -15.22 10.09 -5.66
N SER A 90 -14.69 9.07 -6.37
CA SER A 90 -14.84 7.67 -5.98
C SER A 90 -13.60 7.15 -5.26
N VAL A 91 -13.83 6.50 -4.10
CA VAL A 91 -12.82 5.66 -3.45
C VAL A 91 -12.77 4.32 -4.19
N ARG A 92 -11.56 3.86 -4.49
CA ARG A 92 -11.33 2.54 -5.06
C ARG A 92 -11.04 1.56 -3.92
N HIS A 93 -11.56 0.33 -4.03
CA HIS A 93 -11.41 -0.70 -3.00
C HIS A 93 -10.65 -1.93 -3.52
N PRO A 94 -9.37 -1.80 -3.91
CA PRO A 94 -8.61 -2.94 -4.39
C PRO A 94 -8.30 -3.91 -3.24
N VAL A 95 -8.19 -5.19 -3.58
CA VAL A 95 -7.70 -6.23 -2.68
C VAL A 95 -6.36 -6.73 -3.18
N ILE A 96 -5.36 -6.67 -2.31
CA ILE A 96 -4.05 -7.23 -2.59
C ILE A 96 -3.99 -8.66 -2.06
N SER A 97 -3.72 -9.61 -2.96
CA SER A 97 -3.36 -10.96 -2.56
C SER A 97 -1.89 -11.03 -2.17
N PHE A 98 -1.62 -11.50 -0.96
CA PHE A 98 -0.28 -11.93 -0.56
C PHE A 98 -0.18 -13.45 -0.63
N TRP A 99 0.72 -13.93 -1.50
CA TRP A 99 1.04 -15.35 -1.77
C TRP A 99 -0.08 -16.13 -2.46
N ASP A 100 -0.15 -17.44 -2.27
CA ASP A 100 -1.08 -18.34 -2.96
C ASP A 100 -2.56 -18.23 -2.49
N LYS A 101 -2.96 -17.10 -1.89
CA LYS A 101 -4.37 -16.89 -1.55
C LYS A 101 -5.08 -16.24 -2.73
N ASP A 102 -6.02 -16.96 -3.33
CA ASP A 102 -6.98 -16.32 -4.24
C ASP A 102 -7.87 -15.35 -3.46
N CYS A 103 -7.81 -14.08 -3.86
CA CYS A 103 -8.57 -12.98 -3.30
C CYS A 103 -9.47 -12.44 -4.41
N THR A 104 -10.71 -12.93 -4.45
CA THR A 104 -11.77 -12.49 -5.36
C THR A 104 -12.57 -11.34 -4.78
#